data_AF-A0A5E4I9B6-F1
#
_entry.id   AF-A0A5E4I9B6-F1
#
_cell.length_a   1.000
_cell.length_b   1.000
_cell.length_c   1.000
_cell.angle_alpha   90.00
_cell.angle_beta   90.00
_cell.angle_gamma   90.00
#
_symmetry.space_group_name_H-M   'P 1'
#
loop_
_entity.id
_entity.type
_entity.pdbx_description
1 polymer ?
#
loop_
_entity_poly.entity_id
_entity_poly.type
_entity_poly.pdbx_seq_one_letter_code
_entity_poly.pdbx_strand_id
1 'polypeptide(L)'
;MKKQYIIIGIIATFIIIIGLSGCNRISNSYSTEKNKFIGTWIYIVPSGTGSNYSFTYYFFSNETFIFNRPNGITNGTFDIIDGKLWLITNTNGNNDYGEYSYEFSENNTKLTIDGNTYTKQY
;
A
#
# COMPACT_ATOMS: atom_id res chain seq x y z
N MET A 1 -44.30 -15.68 32.09
CA MET A 1 -43.61 -14.55 31.41
C MET A 1 -42.10 -14.80 31.35
N LYS A 2 -41.61 -15.71 30.48
CA LYS A 2 -40.16 -16.03 30.37
C LYS A 2 -39.68 -16.43 28.96
N LYS A 3 -40.51 -16.27 27.92
CA LYS A 3 -40.19 -16.75 26.55
C LYS A 3 -39.90 -15.66 25.51
N GLN A 4 -40.05 -14.38 25.86
CA GLN A 4 -39.92 -13.28 24.89
C GLN A 4 -38.52 -12.71 24.73
N TYR A 5 -37.56 -13.01 25.63
CA TYR A 5 -36.20 -12.45 25.55
C TYR A 5 -35.25 -13.19 24.60
N ILE A 6 -35.60 -14.40 24.14
CA ILE A 6 -34.71 -15.20 23.27
C ILE A 6 -34.80 -14.73 21.80
N ILE A 7 -35.93 -14.17 21.38
CA ILE A 7 -36.20 -13.85 19.97
C ILE A 7 -35.51 -12.53 19.55
N ILE A 8 -35.36 -11.58 20.48
CA ILE A 8 -34.74 -10.28 20.19
C ILE A 8 -33.23 -10.39 20.00
N GLY A 9 -32.56 -11.31 20.71
CA GLY A 9 -31.11 -11.52 20.59
C GLY A 9 -30.70 -12.05 19.21
N ILE A 10 -31.47 -12.98 18.64
CA ILE A 10 -31.16 -13.62 17.35
C ILE A 10 -31.30 -12.64 16.17
N ILE A 11 -32.30 -11.75 16.22
CA ILE A 11 -32.53 -10.76 15.15
C ILE A 11 -31.43 -9.69 15.16
N ALA A 12 -30.95 -9.28 16.34
CA ALA A 12 -29.87 -8.30 16.45
C ALA A 12 -28.52 -8.84 15.95
N THR A 13 -28.22 -10.14 16.14
CA THR A 13 -26.98 -10.75 15.65
C THR A 13 -26.98 -10.92 14.12
N PHE A 14 -28.13 -11.24 13.52
CA PHE A 14 -28.21 -11.42 12.07
C PHE A 14 -27.97 -10.13 11.28
N ILE A 15 -28.40 -8.97 11.79
CA ILE A 15 -28.27 -7.68 11.08
C ILE A 15 -26.81 -7.19 10.98
N ILE A 16 -25.91 -7.63 11.89
CA ILE A 16 -24.49 -7.26 11.84
C ILE A 16 -23.73 -8.11 10.80
N ILE A 17 -24.22 -9.31 10.46
CA ILE A 17 -23.51 -10.27 9.59
C ILE A 17 -23.78 -9.98 8.09
N ILE A 18 -24.92 -9.39 7.74
CA ILE A 18 -25.27 -9.10 6.32
C ILE A 18 -24.56 -7.84 5.80
N GLY A 19 -23.89 -7.06 6.66
CA GLY A 19 -23.04 -5.94 6.24
C GLY A 19 -21.65 -6.37 5.72
N LEU A 20 -21.27 -7.63 5.88
CA LEU A 20 -19.93 -8.14 5.55
C LEU A 20 -19.88 -9.10 4.36
N SER A 21 -21.00 -9.27 3.64
CA SER A 21 -21.08 -10.19 2.50
C SER A 21 -21.26 -9.44 1.18
N GLY A 22 -20.20 -9.36 0.37
CA GLY A 22 -20.23 -8.94 -1.04
C GLY A 22 -19.45 -7.64 -1.28
N CYS A 23 -18.12 -7.65 -1.39
CA CYS A 23 -17.34 -8.31 -2.46
C CYS A 23 -17.93 -8.04 -3.86
N ASN A 24 -17.78 -6.80 -4.34
CA ASN A 24 -17.82 -6.43 -5.76
C ASN A 24 -17.21 -5.04 -6.02
N ARG A 25 -16.10 -4.71 -5.33
CA ARG A 25 -15.34 -3.45 -5.55
C ARG A 25 -13.88 -3.66 -5.92
N ILE A 26 -13.51 -4.89 -6.28
CA ILE A 26 -12.10 -5.30 -6.42
C ILE A 26 -11.43 -4.58 -7.62
N SER A 27 -12.08 -4.30 -8.74
CA SER A 27 -11.37 -3.64 -9.87
C SER A 27 -11.19 -2.12 -9.72
N ASN A 28 -12.26 -1.38 -9.40
CA ASN A 28 -12.21 0.09 -9.35
C ASN A 28 -11.53 0.63 -8.08
N SER A 29 -11.54 -0.13 -6.98
CA SER A 29 -10.87 0.29 -5.75
C SER A 29 -9.35 0.24 -5.90
N TYR A 30 -8.82 -0.83 -6.49
CA TYR A 30 -7.37 -0.95 -6.68
C TYR A 30 -6.82 0.04 -7.71
N SER A 31 -7.55 0.34 -8.79
CA SER A 31 -7.12 1.40 -9.71
C SER A 31 -7.09 2.78 -9.04
N THR A 32 -8.11 3.09 -8.22
CA THR A 32 -8.15 4.33 -7.43
C THR A 32 -7.04 4.37 -6.37
N GLU A 33 -6.68 3.23 -5.81
CA GLU A 33 -5.64 3.12 -4.80
C GLU A 33 -4.23 3.21 -5.38
N LYS A 34 -3.96 2.54 -6.51
CA LYS A 34 -2.71 2.69 -7.28
C LYS A 34 -2.44 4.15 -7.63
N ASN A 35 -3.48 4.91 -7.99
CA ASN A 35 -3.34 6.34 -8.30
C ASN A 35 -2.74 7.17 -7.14
N LYS A 36 -2.89 6.73 -5.89
CA LYS A 36 -2.30 7.43 -4.74
C LYS A 36 -0.77 7.32 -4.71
N PHE A 37 -0.23 6.20 -5.19
CA PHE A 37 1.21 5.96 -5.27
C PHE A 37 1.89 6.84 -6.31
N ILE A 38 1.20 7.27 -7.37
CA ILE A 38 1.83 7.98 -8.48
C ILE A 38 2.51 9.27 -7.99
N GLY A 39 3.78 9.41 -8.40
CA GLY A 39 4.65 10.53 -8.03
C GLY A 39 5.99 10.08 -7.45
N THR A 40 6.69 11.06 -6.87
CA THR A 40 8.02 10.89 -6.30
C THR A 40 7.94 10.89 -4.78
N TRP A 41 8.57 9.91 -4.14
CA TRP A 41 8.54 9.69 -2.70
C TRP A 41 9.95 9.58 -2.15
N ILE A 42 10.33 10.48 -1.26
CA ILE A 42 11.69 10.56 -0.71
C ILE A 42 11.65 10.19 0.77
N TYR A 43 12.48 9.22 1.14
CA TYR A 43 12.84 8.92 2.51
C TYR A 43 14.27 9.39 2.75
N ILE A 44 14.45 10.28 3.73
CA ILE A 44 15.76 10.79 4.12
C ILE A 44 16.18 10.04 5.37
N VAL A 45 17.32 9.33 5.30
CA VAL A 45 17.91 8.69 6.47
C VAL A 45 18.81 9.70 7.17
N PRO A 46 18.50 10.12 8.40
CA PRO A 46 19.39 10.97 9.17
C PRO A 46 20.65 10.17 9.48
N SER A 47 21.83 10.64 9.04
CA SER A 47 23.08 10.10 9.56
C SER A 47 23.63 11.06 10.60
N GLY A 48 23.93 10.54 11.79
CA GLY A 48 24.55 11.32 12.88
C GLY A 48 25.95 11.84 12.55
N THR A 49 26.48 11.54 11.35
CA THR A 49 27.83 11.84 10.88
C THR A 49 27.86 12.82 9.69
N GLY A 50 26.72 13.43 9.33
CA GLY A 50 26.67 14.61 8.44
C GLY A 50 26.47 14.34 6.95
N SER A 51 26.33 13.09 6.52
CA SER A 51 25.95 12.75 5.14
C SER A 51 24.61 12.04 5.14
N ASN A 52 23.51 12.80 5.06
CA ASN A 52 22.19 12.18 4.88
C ASN A 52 22.17 11.50 3.51
N TYR A 53 21.73 10.26 3.47
CA TYR A 53 21.43 9.59 2.21
C TYR A 53 19.92 9.43 2.09
N SER A 54 19.44 9.38 0.85
CA SER A 54 18.03 9.25 0.56
C SER A 54 17.74 7.99 -0.24
N PHE A 55 16.56 7.47 0.00
CA PHE A 55 15.92 6.47 -0.84
C PHE A 55 14.74 7.14 -1.54
N THR A 56 14.64 6.96 -2.84
CA THR A 56 13.59 7.60 -3.63
C THR A 56 12.84 6.58 -4.45
N TYR A 57 11.53 6.50 -4.26
CA TYR A 57 10.63 5.82 -5.18
C TYR A 57 10.04 6.81 -6.18
N TYR A 58 9.98 6.39 -7.44
CA TYR A 58 9.20 7.01 -8.49
C TYR A 58 8.16 5.98 -8.94
N PHE A 59 6.88 6.28 -8.75
CA PHE A 59 5.79 5.45 -9.27
C PHE A 59 5.12 6.17 -10.43
N PHE A 60 4.99 5.46 -11.55
CA PHE A 60 4.48 6.00 -12.80
C PHE A 60 3.08 5.46 -13.11
N SER A 61 2.29 6.25 -13.84
CA SER A 61 0.90 5.92 -14.17
C SER A 61 0.75 4.71 -15.09
N ASN A 62 1.85 4.26 -15.72
CA ASN A 62 1.93 3.02 -16.51
C ASN A 62 2.30 1.80 -15.65
N GLU A 63 2.10 1.86 -14.33
CA GLU A 63 2.31 0.75 -13.39
C GLU A 63 3.76 0.30 -13.25
N THR A 64 4.72 1.14 -13.66
CA THR A 64 6.14 0.93 -13.41
C THR A 64 6.63 1.72 -12.21
N PHE A 65 7.75 1.29 -11.65
CA PHE A 65 8.46 2.04 -10.62
C PHE A 65 9.97 2.08 -10.87
N ILE A 66 10.60 3.12 -10.31
CA ILE A 66 12.04 3.21 -10.14
C ILE A 66 12.32 3.42 -8.65
N PHE A 67 13.21 2.63 -8.09
CA PHE A 67 13.76 2.80 -6.76
C PHE A 67 15.23 3.20 -6.87
N ASN A 68 15.52 4.45 -6.51
CA ASN A 68 16.87 5.01 -6.48
C ASN A 68 17.41 4.94 -5.05
N ARG A 69 18.58 4.32 -4.89
CA ARG A 69 19.30 4.16 -3.63
C ARG A 69 20.77 4.51 -3.84
N PRO A 70 21.54 4.84 -2.79
CA PRO A 70 22.91 5.34 -2.94
C PRO A 70 23.83 4.45 -3.78
N ASN A 71 23.61 3.12 -3.75
CA ASN A 71 24.45 2.13 -4.42
C ASN A 71 23.82 1.53 -5.67
N GLY A 72 22.78 2.15 -6.24
CA GLY A 72 22.21 1.70 -7.51
C GLY A 72 20.75 2.07 -7.73
N ILE A 73 20.26 1.66 -8.89
CA ILE A 73 18.89 1.89 -9.31
C ILE A 73 18.23 0.53 -9.54
N THR A 74 16.99 0.38 -9.12
CA THR A 74 16.16 -0.79 -9.38
C THR A 74 14.89 -0.32 -10.08
N ASN A 75 14.50 -0.99 -11.14
CA ASN A 75 13.30 -0.70 -11.90
C ASN A 75 12.44 -1.95 -12.02
N GLY A 76 11.14 -1.74 -12.15
CA GLY A 76 10.19 -2.82 -12.20
C GLY A 76 8.77 -2.35 -12.43
N THR A 77 7.84 -3.25 -12.14
CA THR A 77 6.40 -2.98 -12.12
C THR A 77 5.88 -3.09 -10.70
N PHE A 78 4.76 -2.43 -10.42
CA PHE A 78 4.12 -2.53 -9.12
C PHE A 78 2.63 -2.82 -9.25
N ASP A 79 2.09 -3.53 -8.26
CA ASP A 79 0.67 -3.85 -8.19
C ASP A 79 0.17 -3.81 -6.74
N ILE A 80 -1.15 -3.70 -6.56
CA ILE A 80 -1.81 -3.82 -5.27
C ILE A 80 -2.66 -5.09 -5.28
N ILE A 81 -2.20 -6.11 -4.57
CA ILE A 81 -2.84 -7.42 -4.51
C ILE A 81 -3.16 -7.71 -3.06
N ASP A 82 -4.42 -8.02 -2.75
CA ASP A 82 -4.90 -8.31 -1.40
C ASP A 82 -4.53 -7.24 -0.35
N GLY A 83 -4.50 -5.97 -0.78
CA GLY A 83 -4.16 -4.83 0.10
C GLY A 83 -2.67 -4.72 0.44
N LYS A 84 -1.80 -5.39 -0.32
CA LYS A 84 -0.34 -5.34 -0.19
C LYS A 84 0.27 -4.70 -1.43
N LEU A 85 1.38 -3.99 -1.24
CA LEU A 85 2.17 -3.47 -2.35
C LEU A 85 3.10 -4.58 -2.84
N TRP A 86 2.95 -4.96 -4.10
CA TRP A 86 3.83 -5.89 -4.78
C TRP A 86 4.78 -5.11 -5.68
N LEU A 87 6.08 -5.27 -5.47
CA LEU A 87 7.11 -4.76 -6.37
C LEU A 87 7.73 -5.94 -7.13
N ILE A 88 7.67 -5.88 -8.45
CA ILE A 88 8.13 -6.96 -9.32
C ILE A 88 9.29 -6.42 -10.14
N THR A 89 10.47 -6.99 -9.95
CA THR A 89 11.68 -6.62 -10.68
C THR A 89 12.12 -7.78 -11.56
N ASN A 90 12.82 -7.48 -12.67
CA ASN A 90 13.41 -8.52 -13.49
C ASN A 90 14.93 -8.39 -13.43
N THR A 91 15.60 -9.41 -12.91
CA THR A 91 17.06 -9.49 -12.87
C THR A 91 17.50 -10.73 -13.62
N ASN A 92 18.31 -10.54 -14.67
CA ASN A 92 18.83 -11.62 -15.51
C ASN A 92 17.75 -12.55 -16.11
N GLY A 93 16.59 -11.99 -16.47
CA GLY A 93 15.48 -12.76 -17.05
C GLY A 93 14.59 -13.45 -16.03
N ASN A 94 14.95 -13.43 -14.75
CA ASN A 94 14.11 -13.95 -13.66
C ASN A 94 13.36 -12.82 -12.97
N ASN A 95 12.08 -13.06 -12.70
CA ASN A 95 11.27 -12.15 -11.89
C ASN A 95 11.56 -12.38 -10.41
N ASP A 96 11.82 -11.28 -9.70
CA ASP A 96 11.89 -11.22 -8.24
C ASP A 96 10.68 -10.42 -7.73
N TYR A 97 10.07 -10.91 -6.66
CA TYR A 97 8.80 -10.43 -6.14
C TYR A 97 8.98 -10.02 -4.68
N GLY A 98 8.75 -8.74 -4.38
CA GLY A 98 8.71 -8.21 -3.03
C GLY A 98 7.28 -7.86 -2.63
N GLU A 99 6.80 -8.45 -1.54
CA GLU A 99 5.54 -8.08 -0.89
C GLU A 99 5.82 -7.13 0.27
N TYR A 100 5.13 -5.98 0.30
CA TYR A 100 5.31 -4.94 1.29
C TYR A 100 3.98 -4.51 1.92
N SER A 101 4.04 -4.24 3.22
CA SER A 101 3.00 -3.46 3.89
C SER A 101 3.12 -1.98 3.49
N TYR A 102 1.98 -1.30 3.36
CA TYR A 102 1.99 0.14 3.13
C TYR A 102 0.85 0.87 3.84
N GLU A 103 1.04 2.16 4.05
CA GLU A 103 0.02 3.06 4.59
C GLU A 103 0.20 4.48 4.04
N PHE A 104 -0.89 5.12 3.63
CA PHE A 104 -0.91 6.55 3.31
C PHE A 104 -1.39 7.35 4.51
N SER A 105 -0.74 8.47 4.80
CA SER A 105 -1.16 9.41 5.84
C SER A 105 -1.00 10.87 5.39
N GLU A 106 -1.41 11.80 6.25
CA GLU A 106 -1.35 13.25 5.98
C GLU A 106 -1.93 13.63 4.60
N ASN A 107 -3.17 13.23 4.33
CA ASN A 107 -3.86 13.47 3.05
C ASN A 107 -3.08 12.95 1.82
N ASN A 108 -2.45 11.78 1.94
CA ASN A 108 -1.62 11.12 0.90
C ASN A 108 -0.34 11.89 0.54
N THR A 109 0.21 12.66 1.48
CA THR A 109 1.52 13.31 1.33
C THR A 109 2.65 12.52 2.00
N LYS A 110 2.29 11.52 2.80
CA LYS A 110 3.19 10.54 3.42
C LYS A 110 2.80 9.13 2.99
N LEU A 111 3.80 8.32 2.69
CA LEU A 111 3.66 6.90 2.34
C LEU A 111 4.64 6.11 3.20
N THR A 112 4.14 5.26 4.07
CA THR A 112 4.96 4.31 4.83
C THR A 112 5.02 2.99 4.07
N ILE A 113 6.21 2.47 3.80
CA ILE A 113 6.43 1.12 3.24
C ILE A 113 7.32 0.35 4.20
N ASP A 114 6.82 -0.75 4.75
CA ASP A 114 7.51 -1.57 5.77
C ASP A 114 8.16 -0.74 6.89
N GLY A 115 7.39 0.19 7.44
CA GLY A 115 7.81 1.05 8.55
C GLY A 115 8.68 2.26 8.16
N ASN A 116 9.12 2.37 6.89
CA ASN A 116 9.87 3.53 6.41
C ASN A 116 8.91 4.56 5.80
N THR A 117 8.85 5.77 6.36
CA THR A 117 7.95 6.83 5.89
C THR A 117 8.62 7.76 4.89
N TYR A 118 8.12 7.72 3.66
CA TYR A 118 8.52 8.57 2.54
C TYR A 118 7.59 9.78 2.45
N THR A 119 8.14 10.91 2.00
CA THR A 119 7.40 12.16 1.77
C THR A 119 7.25 12.41 0.28
N LYS A 120 6.02 12.73 -0.15
CA LYS A 120 5.73 13.08 -1.55
C LYS A 120 6.42 14.39 -1.93
N GLN A 121 7.02 14.41 -3.12
CA GLN A 121 7.53 15.64 -3.74
C GLN A 121 6.51 16.17 -4.73
N TYR A 122 6.33 17.49 -4.75
CA TYR A 122 5.42 18.22 -5.64
C TYR A 122 6.15 18.73 -6.88
#